data_AF-A0A2S9G7N3-F1
#
_entry.id   AF-A0A2S9G7N3-F1
#
_cell.length_a   1.000
_cell.length_b   1.000
_cell.length_c   1.000
_cell.angle_alpha   90.00
_cell.angle_beta   90.00
_cell.angle_gamma   90.00
#
_symmetry.space_group_name_H-M   'P 1'
#
loop_
_entity.id
_entity.type
_entity.pdbx_description
1 polymer ?
#
loop_
_entity_poly.entity_id
_entity_poly.type
_entity_poly.pdbx_seq_one_letter_code
_entity_poly.pdbx_strand_id
1 'polypeptide(L)'
;VIAAANPLRTLTTDAAAVADLLAGIRGPIVLVGHSYGGAVITNAARGNAGVKALVYVAGLAPDEGENAPDLLGKYPGATLGAHVY
;
A
#
# COMPACT_ATOMS: atom_id res chain seq x y z
N VAL A 1 -0.06 -5.07 17.76
CA VAL A 1 -0.28 -5.28 16.31
C VAL A 1 -1.73 -4.92 16.02
N ILE A 2 -2.00 -4.12 14.99
CA ILE A 2 -3.35 -3.72 14.57
C ILE A 2 -3.59 -4.29 13.16
N ALA A 3 -4.72 -4.96 12.96
CA ALA A 3 -5.17 -5.36 11.63
C ALA A 3 -6.08 -4.26 11.07
N ALA A 4 -5.53 -3.37 10.25
CA ALA A 4 -6.30 -2.29 9.64
C ALA A 4 -7.33 -2.85 8.65
N ALA A 5 -8.54 -2.29 8.65
CA ALA A 5 -9.53 -2.63 7.65
C ALA A 5 -9.09 -2.11 6.27
N ASN A 6 -9.24 -2.94 5.24
CA ASN A 6 -8.98 -2.55 3.85
C ASN A 6 -10.21 -2.92 3.00
N PRO A 7 -11.16 -1.98 2.81
CA PRO A 7 -12.46 -2.28 2.21
C PRO A 7 -12.43 -2.44 0.68
N LEU A 8 -11.25 -2.30 0.05
CA LEU A 8 -11.01 -2.50 -1.39
C LEU A 8 -11.91 -1.64 -2.26
N ARG A 9 -12.05 -0.35 -1.92
CA ARG A 9 -12.93 0.57 -2.68
C ARG A 9 -12.15 1.30 -3.75
N THR A 10 -11.12 2.02 -3.33
CA THR A 10 -10.17 2.70 -4.21
C THR A 10 -8.86 2.85 -3.46
N LEU A 11 -7.74 2.92 -4.18
CA LEU A 11 -6.43 3.16 -3.56
C LEU A 11 -6.43 4.42 -2.68
N THR A 12 -7.05 5.50 -3.17
CA THR A 12 -7.13 6.77 -2.45
C THR A 12 -7.89 6.64 -1.14
N THR A 13 -9.09 6.04 -1.16
CA THR A 13 -9.92 5.91 0.04
C THR A 13 -9.38 4.88 1.03
N ASP A 14 -8.80 3.79 0.53
CA ASP A 14 -8.23 2.74 1.37
C ASP A 14 -6.96 3.26 2.07
N ALA A 15 -6.11 4.01 1.37
CA ALA A 15 -4.94 4.66 1.96
C ALA A 15 -5.32 5.74 2.97
N ALA A 16 -6.36 6.55 2.69
CA ALA A 16 -6.86 7.55 3.63
C ALA A 16 -7.36 6.92 4.94
N ALA A 17 -8.14 5.84 4.86
CA ALA A 17 -8.63 5.12 6.03
C ALA A 17 -7.48 4.57 6.90
N VAL A 18 -6.41 4.07 6.27
CA VAL A 18 -5.21 3.65 7.01
C VAL A 18 -4.50 4.86 7.60
N ALA A 19 -4.31 5.96 6.85
CA ALA A 19 -3.68 7.17 7.37
C ALA A 19 -4.40 7.74 8.61
N ASP A 20 -5.74 7.75 8.60
CA ASP A 20 -6.56 8.17 9.74
C ASP A 20 -6.32 7.29 10.97
N LEU A 21 -6.22 5.97 10.78
CA LEU A 21 -5.83 5.04 11.85
C LEU A 21 -4.44 5.37 12.39
N LEU A 22 -3.46 5.66 11.52
CA LEU A 22 -2.09 5.96 11.93
C LEU A 22 -1.98 7.24 12.75
N ALA A 23 -2.83 8.24 12.49
CA ALA A 23 -2.87 9.48 13.24
C ALA A 23 -3.20 9.26 14.74
N GLY A 24 -3.90 8.17 15.06
CA GLY A 24 -4.21 7.78 16.44
C GLY A 24 -3.12 6.97 17.15
N ILE A 25 -2.07 6.55 16.46
CA ILE A 25 -1.00 5.70 17.02
C ILE A 25 0.16 6.57 17.52
N ARG A 26 0.54 6.40 18.78
CA ARG A 26 1.71 7.06 19.37
C ARG A 26 2.96 6.19 19.22
N GLY A 27 4.08 6.83 18.84
CA GLY A 27 5.39 6.19 18.77
C GLY A 27 5.76 5.66 17.38
N PRO A 28 6.88 4.91 17.26
CA PRO A 28 7.35 4.36 15.99
C PRO A 28 6.39 3.33 15.39
N ILE A 29 6.11 3.44 14.09
CA ILE A 29 5.19 2.57 13.35
C ILE A 29 5.96 1.80 12.27
N VAL A 30 5.69 0.51 12.13
CA VAL A 30 6.06 -0.30 10.97
C VAL A 30 4.77 -0.70 10.26
N LEU A 31 4.65 -0.38 8.98
CA LEU A 31 3.50 -0.80 8.17
C LEU A 31 3.87 -2.05 7.38
N VAL A 32 2.98 -3.03 7.38
CA VAL A 32 3.14 -4.28 6.65
C VAL A 32 1.98 -4.41 5.67
N GLY A 33 2.29 -4.51 4.38
CA GLY A 33 1.32 -4.58 3.29
C GLY A 33 1.53 -5.83 2.45
N HIS A 34 0.49 -6.65 2.34
CA HIS A 34 0.49 -7.81 1.45
C HIS A 34 -0.25 -7.52 0.15
N SER A 35 0.28 -7.96 -1.00
CA SER A 35 -0.36 -7.75 -2.31
C SER A 35 -0.74 -6.28 -2.54
N TYR A 36 -2.00 -5.99 -2.88
CA TYR A 36 -2.56 -4.64 -2.98
C TYR A 36 -2.27 -3.76 -1.74
N GLY A 37 -2.22 -4.36 -0.55
CA GLY A 37 -1.90 -3.67 0.69
C GLY A 37 -0.54 -2.97 0.66
N GLY A 38 0.40 -3.42 -0.17
CA GLY A 38 1.65 -2.70 -0.42
C GLY A 38 1.42 -1.29 -0.98
N ALA A 39 0.55 -1.14 -1.99
CA ALA A 39 0.22 0.16 -2.56
C ALA A 39 -0.53 1.04 -1.54
N VAL A 40 -1.42 0.44 -0.74
CA VAL A 40 -2.15 1.14 0.33
C VAL A 40 -1.18 1.71 1.37
N ILE A 41 -0.27 0.90 1.92
CA ILE A 41 0.67 1.40 2.95
C ILE A 41 1.65 2.43 2.40
N THR A 42 2.01 2.33 1.12
CA THR A 42 2.90 3.29 0.45
C THR A 42 2.26 4.68 0.42
N ASN A 43 0.97 4.75 0.09
CA ASN A 43 0.24 6.01 0.05
C ASN A 43 -0.15 6.51 1.44
N ALA A 44 -0.55 5.61 2.35
CA ALA A 44 -0.95 5.97 3.71
C ALA A 44 0.18 6.51 4.59
N ALA A 45 1.43 6.14 4.29
CA ALA A 45 2.60 6.60 5.04
C ALA A 45 3.01 8.05 4.70
N ARG A 46 2.54 8.60 3.58
CA ARG A 46 2.98 9.93 3.11
C ARG A 46 2.73 11.00 4.17
N GLY A 47 3.78 11.74 4.52
CA GLY A 47 3.72 12.81 5.51
C GLY A 47 3.65 12.36 6.98
N ASN A 48 3.59 11.05 7.27
CA ASN A 48 3.55 10.56 8.63
C ASN A 48 4.96 10.22 9.17
N ALA A 49 5.55 11.16 9.92
CA ALA A 49 6.88 10.99 10.53
C ALA A 49 6.98 9.86 11.56
N GLY A 50 5.85 9.32 12.04
CA GLY A 50 5.79 8.16 12.92
C GLY A 50 6.15 6.84 12.21
N VAL A 51 5.93 6.75 10.90
CA VAL A 51 6.25 5.55 10.10
C VAL A 51 7.76 5.46 9.88
N LYS A 52 8.37 4.37 10.34
CA LYS A 52 9.82 4.14 10.29
C LYS A 52 10.24 3.10 9.26
N ALA A 53 9.31 2.23 8.85
CA ALA A 53 9.55 1.24 7.83
C ALA A 53 8.25 0.83 7.14
N LEU A 54 8.38 0.46 5.87
CA LEU A 54 7.37 -0.24 5.08
C LEU A 54 7.88 -1.65 4.81
N VAL A 55 7.03 -2.64 5.03
CA VAL A 55 7.31 -4.05 4.76
C VAL A 55 6.33 -4.53 3.72
N TYR A 56 6.85 -5.01 2.59
CA TYR A 56 6.07 -5.51 1.47
C TYR A 56 6.13 -7.04 1.47
N VAL A 57 4.98 -7.69 1.60
CA VAL A 57 4.87 -9.15 1.55
C VAL A 57 4.15 -9.52 0.26
N ALA A 58 4.89 -9.98 -0.75
CA ALA A 58 4.32 -10.20 -2.09
C ALA A 58 3.47 -8.99 -2.56
N GLY A 59 3.91 -7.77 -2.21
CA GLY A 59 3.12 -6.55 -2.29
C GLY A 59 3.50 -5.66 -3.46
N LEU A 60 2.55 -4.83 -3.90
CA LEU A 60 2.84 -3.73 -4.81
C LEU A 60 3.68 -2.68 -4.08
N ALA A 61 4.85 -2.34 -4.60
CA ALA A 61 5.73 -1.29 -4.08
C ALA A 61 5.92 -0.21 -5.15
N PRO A 62 4.91 0.64 -5.39
CA PRO A 62 4.96 1.63 -6.47
C PRO A 62 5.95 2.75 -6.18
N ASP A 63 6.70 3.16 -7.21
CA ASP A 63 7.35 4.47 -7.24
C ASP A 63 6.31 5.59 -7.52
N GLU A 64 6.72 6.84 -7.33
CA GLU A 64 5.86 8.00 -7.63
C GLU A 64 5.46 8.02 -9.11
N GLY A 65 4.15 8.05 -9.36
CA GLY A 65 3.57 8.06 -10.70
C GLY A 65 3.34 6.67 -11.31
N GLU A 66 3.83 5.58 -10.71
CA GLU A 66 3.50 4.23 -11.17
C GLU A 66 2.08 3.82 -10.78
N ASN A 67 1.41 3.04 -11.63
CA ASN A 67 0.10 2.46 -11.37
C ASN A 67 0.18 0.93 -11.22
N ALA A 68 -0.87 0.33 -10.66
CA ALA A 68 -0.90 -1.11 -10.36
C ALA A 68 -0.83 -2.02 -11.61
N PRO A 69 -1.60 -1.79 -12.69
CA PRO A 69 -1.48 -2.58 -13.92
C PRO A 69 -0.07 -2.61 -14.50
N ASP A 70 0.60 -1.46 -14.60
CA ASP A 70 1.96 -1.36 -15.14
C ASP A 70 2.95 -2.16 -14.27
N LEU A 71 2.87 -2.02 -12.94
CA LEU A 71 3.68 -2.79 -12.00
C LEU A 71 3.43 -4.31 -12.11
N LEU A 72 2.18 -4.71 -12.27
CA LEU A 72 1.77 -6.10 -12.43
C LEU A 72 2.10 -6.68 -13.81
N GLY A 73 2.47 -5.85 -14.78
CA GLY A 73 2.92 -6.24 -16.12
C GLY A 73 4.43 -6.03 -16.34
N LYS A 74 5.15 -5.44 -15.38
CA LYS A 74 6.52 -4.93 -15.56
C LYS A 74 7.56 -6.00 -15.91
N TYR A 75 7.39 -7.22 -15.41
CA TYR A 75 8.42 -8.27 -15.48
C TYR A 75 8.04 -9.42 -16.42
N PRO A 76 9.01 -10.07 -17.10
CA PRO A 76 8.75 -11.21 -17.98
C PRO A 76 7.97 -12.33 -17.29
N GLY A 77 6.95 -12.84 -17.97
CA GLY A 77 6.06 -13.88 -17.44
C GLY A 77 4.93 -13.36 -16.55
N ALA A 78 4.87 -12.05 -16.28
CA ALA A 78 3.74 -11.47 -15.58
C ALA A 78 2.50 -11.45 -16.48
N THR A 79 1.41 -12.05 -16.02
CA THR A 79 0.14 -12.13 -16.76
C THR A 79 -0.91 -11.18 -16.19
N LEU A 80 -0.81 -10.81 -14.90
CA LEU A 80 -1.88 -10.11 -14.21
C LEU A 80 -2.10 -8.70 -14.77
N GLY A 81 -1.04 -7.95 -15.10
CA GLY A 81 -1.14 -6.59 -15.62
C GLY A 81 -2.03 -6.43 -16.84
N ALA A 82 -2.03 -7.42 -17.76
CA ALA A 82 -2.86 -7.41 -18.97
C ALA A 82 -4.34 -7.80 -18.73
N HIS A 83 -4.68 -8.21 -17.51
CA HIS A 83 -6.00 -8.73 -17.13
C HIS A 83 -6.63 -7.96 -15.96
N VAL A 84 -6.10 -6.79 -15.61
CA VAL A 84 -6.63 -5.94 -14.53
C VAL A 84 -7.83 -5.08 -15.00
N TYR A 85 -8.18 -5.11 -16.29
CA TYR A 85 -9.34 -4.42 -16.87
C TYR A 85 -10.03 -5.28 -17.94
#